data_AF-A0A5Q4T5R5-F1
#
_entry.id   AF-A0A5Q4T5R5-F1
#
_cell.length_a   1.000
_cell.length_b   1.000
_cell.length_c   1.000
_cell.angle_alpha   90.00
_cell.angle_beta   90.00
_cell.angle_gamma   90.00
#
_symmetry.space_group_name_H-M   'P 1'
#
loop_
_entity.id
_entity.type
_entity.pdbx_description
1 polymer ?
#
loop_
_entity_poly.entity_id
_entity_poly.type
_entity_poly.pdbx_seq_one_letter_code
_entity_poly.pdbx_strand_id
1 'polypeptide(L)'
;MLHRRVPAAQFIGRKLGDLYETLLGGQDPDALHRLLATVLADICCPPSGGTVSWLTAYDAVWQRPLPHKADWLLDQRGRPAPLPCHLTGPALRRARAAQRIAVRIRREARHLPLGLQG
;
A
#
# COMPACT_ATOMS: atom_id res chain seq x y z
N MET A 1 -9.80 7.14 -25.45
CA MET A 1 -9.75 8.04 -24.27
C MET A 1 -8.34 8.59 -24.15
N LEU A 2 -8.15 9.91 -24.28
CA LEU A 2 -6.84 10.56 -24.19
C LEU A 2 -6.40 10.59 -22.72
N HIS A 3 -5.45 9.72 -22.37
CA HIS A 3 -4.83 9.71 -21.05
C HIS A 3 -3.98 10.98 -20.86
N ARG A 4 -4.54 11.96 -20.16
CA ARG A 4 -3.83 13.19 -19.75
C ARG A 4 -2.65 12.77 -18.87
N ARG A 5 -1.43 13.17 -19.23
CA ARG A 5 -0.20 12.90 -18.45
C ARG A 5 -0.44 13.28 -16.99
N VAL A 6 -0.31 12.32 -16.07
CA VAL A 6 -0.46 12.57 -14.64
C VAL A 6 0.82 13.26 -14.13
N PRO A 7 0.75 14.44 -13.50
CA PRO A 7 1.91 15.08 -12.92
C PRO A 7 2.54 14.16 -11.87
N ALA A 8 3.86 13.97 -11.92
CA ALA A 8 4.59 13.18 -10.93
C ALA A 8 4.34 13.64 -9.48
N ALA A 9 4.01 14.92 -9.29
CA ALA A 9 3.64 15.50 -8.00
C ALA A 9 2.43 14.82 -7.33
N GLN A 10 1.51 14.20 -8.09
CA GLN A 10 0.36 13.47 -7.52
C GLN A 10 0.79 12.20 -6.76
N PHE A 11 2.02 11.74 -6.95
CA PHE A 11 2.58 10.58 -6.24
C PHE A 11 3.31 10.94 -4.94
N ILE A 12 3.47 12.24 -4.67
CA ILE A 12 3.97 12.73 -3.40
C ILE A 12 2.82 12.88 -2.41
N GLY A 13 1.59 13.09 -2.92
CA GLY A 13 0.38 13.16 -2.12
C GLY A 13 -0.10 11.78 -1.65
N ARG A 14 -0.78 11.77 -0.50
CA ARG A 14 -1.47 10.58 0.03
C ARG A 14 -2.45 9.95 -0.96
N LYS A 15 -3.16 10.78 -1.73
CA LYS A 15 -4.17 10.35 -2.69
C LYS A 15 -3.75 10.73 -4.11
N LEU A 16 -3.97 9.81 -5.03
CA LEU A 16 -4.00 10.09 -6.47
C LEU A 16 -5.31 10.82 -6.83
N GLY A 17 -5.47 11.28 -8.07
CA GLY A 17 -6.76 11.79 -8.54
C GLY A 17 -7.88 10.73 -8.40
N ASP A 18 -9.11 11.18 -8.14
CA ASP A 18 -10.26 10.33 -7.76
C ASP A 18 -10.50 9.12 -8.67
N LEU A 19 -10.27 9.28 -9.98
CA LEU A 19 -10.37 8.18 -10.95
C LEU A 19 -9.40 7.03 -10.60
N TYR A 20 -8.16 7.35 -10.25
CA TYR A 20 -7.13 6.37 -9.93
C TYR A 20 -7.32 5.77 -8.53
N GLU A 21 -7.75 6.58 -7.56
CA GLU A 21 -8.13 6.10 -6.24
C GLU A 21 -9.27 5.09 -6.32
N THR A 22 -10.28 5.34 -7.17
CA THR A 22 -11.40 4.41 -7.37
C THR A 22 -10.95 3.13 -8.11
N LEU A 23 -10.13 3.26 -9.15
CA LEU A 23 -9.64 2.11 -9.92
C LEU A 23 -8.78 1.17 -9.07
N LEU A 24 -7.90 1.72 -8.23
CA LEU A 24 -6.99 0.95 -7.37
C LEU A 24 -7.65 0.56 -6.05
N GLY A 25 -8.39 1.48 -5.43
CA GLY A 25 -9.02 1.38 -4.12
C GLY A 25 -10.38 0.69 -4.11
N GLY A 26 -11.04 0.57 -5.27
CA GLY A 26 -12.39 0.05 -5.37
C GLY A 26 -13.43 1.02 -4.81
N GLN A 27 -14.49 0.47 -4.20
CA GLN A 27 -15.64 1.25 -3.70
C GLN A 27 -15.31 2.11 -2.47
N ASP A 28 -14.32 1.73 -1.66
CA ASP A 28 -13.87 2.50 -0.51
C ASP A 28 -12.32 2.58 -0.47
N PRO A 29 -11.74 3.55 -1.21
CA PRO A 29 -10.30 3.73 -1.25
C PRO A 29 -9.71 4.08 0.12
N ASP A 30 -10.42 4.84 0.96
CA ASP A 30 -9.92 5.25 2.27
C ASP A 30 -9.88 4.09 3.28
N ALA A 31 -10.83 3.15 3.23
CA ALA A 31 -10.70 1.90 3.97
C ALA A 31 -9.48 1.09 3.52
N LEU A 32 -9.17 1.08 2.22
CA LEU A 32 -8.00 0.38 1.72
C LEU A 32 -6.69 1.05 2.15
N HIS A 33 -6.61 2.39 2.11
CA HIS A 33 -5.49 3.13 2.67
C HIS A 33 -5.26 2.78 4.14
N ARG A 34 -6.34 2.68 4.93
CA ARG A 34 -6.26 2.37 6.37
C ARG A 34 -5.76 0.95 6.57
N LEU A 35 -6.32 0.00 5.84
CA LEU A 35 -5.91 -1.40 5.89
C LEU A 35 -4.41 -1.56 5.61
N LEU A 36 -3.91 -0.96 4.51
CA LEU A 36 -2.50 -1.08 4.13
C LEU A 36 -1.59 -0.38 5.15
N ALA A 37 -1.97 0.80 5.65
CA ALA A 37 -1.22 1.51 6.68
C ALA A 37 -1.14 0.72 7.99
N THR A 38 -2.27 0.16 8.45
CA THR A 38 -2.32 -0.71 9.63
C THR A 38 -1.42 -1.94 9.48
N VAL A 39 -1.49 -2.63 8.33
CA VAL A 39 -0.66 -3.84 8.12
C VAL A 39 0.83 -3.51 8.10
N LEU A 40 1.22 -2.41 7.45
CA LEU A 40 2.61 -2.01 7.39
C LEU A 40 3.13 -1.55 8.75
N ALA A 41 2.30 -0.89 9.55
CA ALA A 41 2.63 -0.59 10.95
C ALA A 41 2.78 -1.87 11.79
N ASP A 42 1.88 -2.85 11.65
CA ASP A 42 1.98 -4.15 12.33
C ASP A 42 3.28 -4.90 11.94
N ILE A 43 3.71 -4.79 10.69
CA ILE A 43 4.97 -5.36 10.18
C ILE A 43 6.17 -4.67 10.82
N CYS A 44 6.19 -3.34 10.87
CA CYS A 44 7.34 -2.57 11.35
C CYS A 44 7.48 -2.56 12.89
N CYS A 45 6.39 -2.80 13.62
CA CYS A 45 6.35 -2.63 15.07
C CYS A 45 6.05 -3.96 15.76
N PRO A 46 7.09 -4.79 16.04
CA PRO A 46 6.91 -6.03 16.79
C PRO A 46 6.48 -5.73 18.24
N PRO A 47 5.69 -6.62 18.87
CA PRO A 47 5.23 -6.44 20.25
C PRO A 47 6.36 -6.46 21.29
N SER A 48 7.54 -6.98 20.93
CA SER A 48 8.75 -6.96 21.77
C SER A 48 9.40 -5.57 21.89
N GLY A 49 8.85 -4.56 21.23
CA GLY A 49 9.41 -3.21 21.16
C GLY A 49 10.18 -3.00 19.86
N GLY A 50 9.89 -1.88 19.20
CA GLY A 50 10.63 -1.36 18.03
C GLY A 50 11.20 0.02 18.33
N THR A 51 12.15 0.48 17.51
CA THR A 51 12.72 1.83 17.61
C THR A 51 11.75 2.93 17.19
N VAL A 52 10.65 2.56 16.53
CA VAL A 52 9.61 3.47 16.03
C VAL A 52 8.26 3.04 16.61
N SER A 53 7.46 4.01 17.07
CA SER A 53 6.11 3.73 17.57
C SER A 53 5.20 3.27 16.44
N TRP A 54 4.20 2.43 16.76
CA TRP A 54 3.20 1.97 15.80
C TRP A 54 2.50 3.14 15.10
N LEU A 55 2.15 4.19 15.84
CA LEU A 55 1.48 5.37 15.30
C LEU A 55 2.39 6.12 14.30
N THR A 56 3.67 6.27 14.63
CA THR A 56 4.65 6.87 13.72
C THR A 56 4.81 6.06 12.43
N ALA A 57 4.88 4.73 12.53
CA ALA A 57 4.93 3.85 11.36
C ALA A 57 3.66 3.96 10.52
N TYR A 58 2.49 3.98 11.17
CA TYR A 58 1.19 4.15 10.53
C TYR A 58 1.12 5.48 9.76
N ASP A 59 1.45 6.60 10.40
CA ASP A 59 1.37 7.92 9.79
C ASP A 59 2.32 8.07 8.59
N ALA A 60 3.53 7.51 8.70
CA ALA A 60 4.50 7.52 7.60
C ALA A 60 4.00 6.74 6.37
N VAL A 61 3.31 5.61 6.59
CA VAL A 61 2.69 4.84 5.51
C VAL A 61 1.46 5.57 4.98
N TRP A 62 0.63 6.09 5.88
CA TRP A 62 -0.65 6.73 5.58
C TRP A 62 -0.51 7.82 4.53
N GLN A 63 0.56 8.60 4.58
CA GLN A 63 0.82 9.71 3.65
C GLN A 63 1.25 9.30 2.23
N ARG A 64 1.43 8.01 1.94
CA ARG A 64 1.88 7.54 0.62
C ARG A 64 0.71 7.20 -0.31
N PRO A 65 0.87 7.19 -1.65
CA PRO A 65 -0.19 6.72 -2.55
C PRO A 65 -0.38 5.19 -2.47
N LEU A 66 -1.55 4.68 -2.89
CA LEU A 66 -1.87 3.24 -2.85
C LEU A 66 -0.82 2.32 -3.50
N PRO A 67 -0.28 2.62 -4.70
CA PRO A 67 0.75 1.77 -5.31
C PRO A 67 2.00 1.63 -4.44
N HIS A 68 2.47 2.72 -3.84
CA HIS A 68 3.64 2.69 -2.96
C HIS A 68 3.39 1.87 -1.70
N LYS A 69 2.20 1.99 -1.09
CA LYS A 69 1.82 1.15 0.05
C LYS A 69 1.77 -0.33 -0.36
N ALA A 70 1.22 -0.64 -1.53
CA ALA A 70 1.14 -2.00 -2.04
C ALA A 70 2.51 -2.62 -2.30
N ASP A 71 3.45 -1.85 -2.87
CA ASP A 71 4.78 -2.35 -3.20
C ASP A 71 5.57 -2.82 -1.97
N TRP A 72 5.36 -2.22 -0.78
CA TRP A 72 6.00 -2.67 0.45
C TRP A 72 5.53 -4.06 0.94
N LEU A 73 4.40 -4.55 0.44
CA LEU A 73 3.90 -5.89 0.75
C LEU A 73 4.34 -6.95 -0.28
N LEU A 74 5.09 -6.54 -1.30
CA LEU A 74 5.50 -7.36 -2.42
C LEU A 74 7.02 -7.43 -2.55
N ASP A 75 7.51 -8.49 -3.18
CA ASP A 75 8.90 -8.62 -3.58
C ASP A 75 9.16 -7.85 -4.90
N GLN A 76 10.42 -7.88 -5.34
CA GLN A 76 10.83 -7.27 -6.61
C GLN A 76 10.10 -7.86 -7.82
N ARG A 77 9.65 -9.11 -7.74
CA ARG A 77 8.89 -9.82 -8.79
C ARG A 77 7.38 -9.51 -8.74
N GLY A 78 6.92 -8.73 -7.76
CA GLY A 78 5.51 -8.41 -7.55
C GLY A 78 4.72 -9.53 -6.90
N ARG A 79 5.38 -10.49 -6.23
CA ARG A 79 4.76 -11.56 -5.46
C ARG A 79 4.67 -11.15 -3.99
N PRO A 80 3.74 -11.72 -3.19
CA PRO A 80 3.68 -11.48 -1.76
C PRO A 80 5.05 -11.68 -1.08
N ALA A 81 5.53 -10.65 -0.38
CA ALA A 81 6.76 -10.73 0.39
C ALA A 81 6.61 -11.71 1.58
N PRO A 82 7.69 -12.31 2.09
CA PRO A 82 7.63 -13.05 3.35
C PRO A 82 7.12 -12.14 4.48
N LEU A 83 6.15 -12.64 5.26
CA LEU A 83 5.63 -11.92 6.42
C LEU A 83 6.48 -12.22 7.67
N PRO A 84 6.73 -11.23 8.54
CA PRO A 84 7.45 -11.46 9.78
C PRO A 84 6.79 -12.50 10.68
N CYS A 85 7.60 -13.29 11.40
CA CYS A 85 7.12 -14.35 12.29
C CYS A 85 6.36 -13.83 13.52
N HIS A 86 6.52 -12.56 13.89
CA HIS A 86 5.79 -11.95 15.01
C HIS A 86 4.32 -11.67 14.69
N LEU A 87 3.93 -11.67 13.41
CA LEU A 87 2.54 -11.56 13.03
C LEU A 87 1.82 -12.89 13.27
N THR A 88 0.88 -12.90 14.20
CA THR A 88 0.07 -14.08 14.53
C THR A 88 -1.42 -13.79 14.43
N GLY A 89 -2.24 -14.85 14.40
CA GLY A 89 -3.69 -14.77 14.52
C GLY A 89 -4.36 -13.79 13.54
N PRO A 90 -5.19 -12.84 14.02
CA PRO A 90 -5.88 -11.86 13.18
C PRO A 90 -4.94 -10.98 12.36
N ALA A 91 -3.78 -10.57 12.91
CA ALA A 91 -2.84 -9.70 12.22
C ALA A 91 -2.23 -10.40 11.00
N LEU A 92 -1.86 -11.68 11.16
CA LEU A 92 -1.37 -12.49 10.04
C LEU A 92 -2.42 -12.67 8.94
N ARG A 93 -3.69 -12.93 9.31
CA ARG A 93 -4.78 -13.05 8.34
C ARG A 93 -5.00 -11.75 7.56
N ARG A 94 -4.98 -10.62 8.28
CA ARG A 94 -5.10 -9.28 7.69
C ARG A 94 -3.93 -8.98 6.74
N ALA A 95 -2.71 -9.29 7.13
CA ALA A 95 -1.53 -9.11 6.29
C ALA A 95 -1.58 -9.95 5.00
N ARG A 96 -2.00 -11.22 5.09
CA ARG A 96 -2.20 -12.07 3.90
C ARG A 96 -3.29 -11.55 2.98
N ALA A 97 -4.38 -11.01 3.52
CA ALA A 97 -5.42 -10.36 2.72
C ALA A 97 -4.90 -9.10 2.02
N ALA A 98 -4.16 -8.26 2.75
CA ALA A 98 -3.52 -7.06 2.21
C ALA A 98 -2.53 -7.39 1.09
N GLN A 99 -1.75 -8.48 1.20
CA GLN A 99 -0.86 -8.93 0.12
C GLN A 99 -1.60 -9.30 -1.17
N ARG A 100 -2.75 -9.99 -1.07
CA ARG A 100 -3.57 -10.29 -2.25
C ARG A 100 -4.08 -9.01 -2.92
N ILE A 101 -4.48 -8.03 -2.10
CA ILE A 101 -4.93 -6.73 -2.60
C ILE A 101 -3.75 -5.97 -3.23
N ALA A 102 -2.56 -6.01 -2.62
CA ALA A 102 -1.36 -5.38 -3.14
C ALA A 102 -0.98 -5.93 -4.53
N VAL A 103 -1.07 -7.24 -4.75
CA VAL A 103 -0.86 -7.85 -6.08
C VAL A 103 -1.83 -7.27 -7.11
N ARG A 104 -3.12 -7.14 -6.75
CA ARG A 104 -4.12 -6.50 -7.62
C ARG A 104 -3.73 -5.05 -7.91
N ILE A 105 -3.47 -4.24 -6.88
CA ILE A 105 -3.09 -2.82 -7.03
C ILE A 105 -1.89 -2.69 -7.97
N ARG A 106 -0.84 -3.49 -7.78
CA ARG A 106 0.36 -3.43 -8.64
C ARG A 106 0.06 -3.82 -10.08
N ARG A 107 -0.81 -4.81 -10.30
CA ARG A 107 -1.27 -5.18 -11.65
C ARG A 107 -2.01 -4.02 -12.32
N GLU A 108 -3.00 -3.45 -11.64
CA GLU A 108 -3.79 -2.34 -12.18
C GLU A 108 -2.92 -1.09 -12.40
N ALA A 109 -2.02 -0.78 -11.45
CA ALA A 109 -1.13 0.38 -11.53
C ALA A 109 -0.19 0.35 -12.75
N ARG A 110 0.20 -0.84 -13.24
CA ARG A 110 1.01 -0.98 -14.48
C ARG A 110 0.28 -0.53 -15.74
N HIS A 111 -1.05 -0.57 -15.73
CA HIS A 111 -1.88 -0.18 -16.87
C HIS A 111 -2.25 1.30 -16.85
N LEU A 112 -1.98 1.98 -15.75
CA LEU A 112 -2.26 3.39 -15.61
C LEU A 112 -1.10 4.20 -16.22
N PRO A 113 -1.37 5.38 -16.82
CA PRO A 113 -0.37 6.31 -17.37
C PRO A 113 0.38 7.04 -16.24
N LEU A 114 0.73 6.29 -15.20
CA LEU A 114 1.54 6.71 -14.08
C LEU A 114 2.96 6.61 -14.59
N GLY A 115 3.60 7.76 -14.80
CA GLY A 115 4.96 7.80 -15.32
C GLY A 115 5.83 6.81 -14.56
N LEU A 116 6.57 5.98 -15.30
CA LEU A 116 7.57 5.03 -14.82
C LEU A 116 8.32 5.62 -13.62
N GLN A 117 7.98 5.17 -12.41
CA GLN A 117 8.80 5.44 -11.25
C GLN A 117 9.81 4.31 -11.17
N GLY A 118 11.03 4.61 -11.62
CA GLY A 118 12.19 3.75 -11.45
C GLY A 118 12.56 3.57 -9.98
#